data_AF-A0A8J8FXZ1-F1
#
_entry.id   AF-A0A8J8FXZ1-F1
#
_cell.length_a   1.000
_cell.length_b   1.000
_cell.length_c   1.000
_cell.angle_alpha   90.00
_cell.angle_beta   90.00
_cell.angle_gamma   90.00
#
_symmetry.space_group_name_H-M   'P 1'
#
loop_
_entity.id
_entity.type
_entity.pdbx_description
1 polymer ?
#
loop_
_entity_poly.entity_id
_entity_poly.type
_entity_poly.pdbx_seq_one_letter_code
_entity_poly.pdbx_strand_id
1 'polypeptide(L)'
;MWKVTPLKSCILAILEKRGGILLENDLENPLKEMYGDFSESELNKALMTLENQGLVHVTWISKTRRRIQKMTKDMGFLAIGED
;
A
#
# COMPACT_ATOMS: atom_id res chain seq x y z
N MET A 1 -14.35 9.36 17.01
CA MET A 1 -12.90 9.52 17.23
C MET A 1 -12.29 9.96 15.90
N TRP A 2 -11.80 11.20 15.78
CA TRP A 2 -11.24 11.68 14.51
C TRP A 2 -9.81 11.12 14.39
N LYS A 3 -9.58 10.17 13.47
CA LYS A 3 -8.21 9.74 13.16
C LYS A 3 -7.55 10.87 12.37
N VAL A 4 -6.61 11.56 13.00
CA VAL A 4 -5.96 12.77 12.48
C VAL A 4 -5.14 12.48 11.22
N THR A 5 -4.71 11.21 11.05
CA THR A 5 -3.92 10.74 9.92
C THR A 5 -4.75 9.76 9.07
N PRO A 6 -4.98 10.03 7.78
CA PRO A 6 -5.67 9.10 6.88
C PRO A 6 -4.88 7.79 6.74
N LEU A 7 -5.58 6.65 6.70
CA LEU A 7 -4.99 5.32 6.51
C LEU A 7 -4.01 5.25 5.32
N LYS A 8 -4.38 5.92 4.23
CA LYS A 8 -3.57 6.07 3.01
C LYS A 8 -2.18 6.65 3.28
N SER A 9 -2.12 7.70 4.11
CA SER A 9 -0.86 8.37 4.45
C SER A 9 0.04 7.45 5.28
N CYS A 10 -0.54 6.69 6.21
CA CYS A 10 0.21 5.72 7.00
C CYS A 10 0.81 4.61 6.12
N ILE A 11 0.04 4.10 5.15
CA ILE A 11 0.51 3.08 4.20
C ILE A 11 1.73 3.59 3.41
N LEU A 12 1.63 4.79 2.85
CA LEU A 12 2.73 5.40 2.09
C LEU A 12 3.98 5.63 2.95
N ALA A 13 3.81 6.09 4.19
CA ALA A 13 4.91 6.33 5.12
C ALA A 13 5.63 5.01 5.50
N ILE A 14 4.88 3.93 5.73
CA ILE A 14 5.45 2.61 6.03
C ILE A 14 6.18 2.05 4.81
N LEU A 15 5.59 2.15 3.62
CA LEU A 15 6.24 1.74 2.37
C LEU A 15 7.57 2.47 2.19
N GLU A 16 7.59 3.79 2.33
CA GLU A 16 8.80 4.60 2.19
C GLU A 16 9.89 4.22 3.20
N LYS A 17 9.51 4.00 4.46
CA LYS A 17 10.44 3.55 5.51
C LYS A 17 11.00 2.14 5.25
N ARG A 18 10.28 1.30 4.51
CA ARG A 18 10.64 -0.11 4.22
C ARG A 18 11.29 -0.29 2.84
N GLY A 19 11.67 0.79 2.15
CA GLY A 19 12.34 0.72 0.84
C GLY A 19 11.38 0.60 -0.34
N GLY A 20 10.11 0.96 -0.15
CA GLY A 20 9.11 1.09 -1.22
C GLY A 20 8.42 -0.21 -1.62
N ILE A 21 8.70 -1.35 -0.98
CA ILE A 21 8.04 -2.62 -1.29
C ILE A 21 7.90 -3.48 -0.05
N LEU A 22 6.73 -4.10 0.14
CA LEU A 22 6.46 -5.00 1.27
C LEU A 22 5.26 -5.92 0.99
N LEU A 23 5.13 -6.98 1.78
CA LEU A 23 3.94 -7.82 1.79
C LEU A 23 2.89 -7.21 2.72
N GLU A 24 1.61 -7.45 2.42
CA GLU A 24 0.52 -6.99 3.30
C GLU A 24 0.69 -7.42 4.76
N ASN A 25 1.10 -8.66 5.02
CA ASN A 25 1.33 -9.14 6.39
C ASN A 25 2.41 -8.33 7.12
N ASP A 26 3.40 -7.79 6.39
CA ASP A 26 4.45 -6.93 6.93
C ASP A 26 3.99 -5.46 7.08
N LEU A 27 2.86 -5.11 6.46
CA LEU A 27 2.19 -3.80 6.59
C LEU A 27 1.33 -3.73 7.85
N GLU A 28 0.60 -4.81 8.17
CA GLU A 28 -0.48 -4.77 9.15
C GLU A 28 -0.03 -4.31 10.53
N ASN A 29 1.06 -4.87 11.07
CA ASN A 29 1.53 -4.53 12.40
C ASN A 29 1.98 -3.06 12.50
N PRO A 30 2.89 -2.56 11.64
CA PRO A 30 3.23 -1.13 11.63
C PRO A 30 2.02 -0.20 11.38
N LEU A 31 1.05 -0.66 10.60
CA LEU A 31 -0.14 0.13 10.29
C LEU A 31 -1.07 0.24 11.51
N LYS A 32 -1.23 -0.85 12.28
CA LYS A 32 -1.99 -0.84 13.55
C LYS A 32 -1.31 0.05 14.59
N GLU A 33 0.02 0.03 14.67
CA GLU A 33 0.77 0.92 15.58
C GLU A 33 0.57 2.42 15.23
N MET A 34 0.50 2.75 13.94
CA MET A 34 0.42 4.14 13.48
C MET A 34 -1.02 4.69 13.38
N TYR A 35 -1.98 3.85 12.96
CA TYR A 35 -3.36 4.24 12.69
C TYR A 35 -4.35 3.72 13.75
N GLY A 36 -3.97 2.72 14.54
CA GLY A 36 -4.89 1.92 15.37
C GLY A 36 -5.63 0.87 14.55
N ASP A 37 -6.65 0.26 15.14
CA ASP A 37 -7.43 -0.81 14.48
C ASP A 37 -8.12 -0.32 13.20
N PHE A 38 -8.16 -1.20 12.20
CA PHE A 38 -8.84 -1.01 10.93
C PHE A 38 -9.42 -2.34 10.47
N SER A 39 -10.51 -2.28 9.72
CA SER A 39 -11.08 -3.44 9.04
C SER A 39 -10.34 -3.74 7.74
N GLU A 40 -10.43 -5.00 7.29
CA GLU A 40 -9.92 -5.40 5.97
C GLU A 40 -10.56 -4.57 4.85
N SER A 41 -11.84 -4.20 4.98
CA SER A 41 -12.54 -3.33 4.01
C SER A 41 -11.91 -1.93 3.93
N GLU A 42 -11.51 -1.35 5.06
CA GLU A 42 -10.83 -0.05 5.07
C GLU A 42 -9.46 -0.13 4.41
N LEU A 43 -8.68 -1.18 4.71
CA LEU A 43 -7.38 -1.41 4.08
C LEU A 43 -7.53 -1.59 2.56
N ASN A 44 -8.50 -2.41 2.13
CA ASN A 44 -8.80 -2.65 0.72
C ASN A 44 -9.19 -1.35 0.00
N LYS A 45 -10.08 -0.55 0.57
CA LYS A 45 -10.47 0.75 0.00
C LYS A 45 -9.29 1.71 -0.07
N ALA A 46 -8.44 1.75 0.95
CA ALA A 46 -7.26 2.62 0.97
C ALA A 46 -6.25 2.22 -0.12
N LEU A 47 -5.94 0.92 -0.25
CA LEU A 47 -5.04 0.41 -1.28
C LEU A 47 -5.60 0.61 -2.69
N MET A 48 -6.88 0.29 -2.93
CA MET A 48 -7.54 0.58 -4.21
C MET A 48 -7.48 2.06 -4.57
N THR A 49 -7.69 2.94 -3.60
CA THR A 49 -7.60 4.39 -3.84
C THR A 49 -6.18 4.80 -4.20
N LEU A 50 -5.17 4.30 -3.49
CA LEU A 50 -3.76 4.60 -3.77
C LEU A 50 -3.31 4.05 -5.13
N GLU A 51 -3.81 2.88 -5.52
CA GLU A 51 -3.52 2.25 -6.80
C GLU A 51 -4.16 3.02 -7.96
N ASN A 52 -5.42 3.43 -7.84
CA ASN A 52 -6.09 4.29 -8.81
C ASN A 52 -5.41 5.66 -8.96
N GLN A 53 -4.75 6.14 -7.91
CA GLN A 53 -3.96 7.38 -7.94
C GLN A 53 -2.55 7.20 -8.52
N GLY A 54 -2.15 5.96 -8.85
CA GLY A 54 -0.82 5.64 -9.33
C GLY A 54 0.27 5.83 -8.29
N LEU A 55 -0.07 5.79 -6.99
CA LEU A 55 0.88 5.96 -5.89
C LEU A 55 1.45 4.63 -5.40
N VAL A 56 0.69 3.54 -5.57
CA VAL A 56 1.13 2.18 -5.27
C VAL A 56 0.72 1.23 -6.39
N HIS A 57 1.40 0.09 -6.46
CA HIS A 57 1.00 -1.07 -7.24
C HIS A 57 0.73 -2.24 -6.30
N VAL A 58 -0.39 -2.93 -6.51
CA VAL A 58 -0.77 -4.09 -5.71
C VAL A 58 -0.76 -5.33 -6.59
N THR A 59 0.15 -6.26 -6.31
CA THR A 59 0.26 -7.53 -7.04
C THR A 59 -0.12 -8.70 -6.13
N TRP A 60 -1.07 -9.54 -6.56
CA TRP A 60 -1.37 -10.79 -5.85
C TRP A 60 -0.26 -11.81 -6.07
N ILE A 61 0.30 -12.33 -4.98
CA ILE A 61 1.25 -13.46 -5.01
C ILE A 61 0.50 -14.78 -4.83
N SER A 62 -0.59 -14.77 -4.06
CA SER A 62 -1.50 -15.89 -3.87
C SER A 62 -2.91 -15.38 -3.56
N LYS A 63 -3.88 -16.28 -3.33
CA LYS A 63 -5.26 -15.91 -2.96
C LYS A 63 -5.37 -15.03 -1.70
N THR A 64 -4.36 -15.04 -0.83
CA THR A 64 -4.41 -14.37 0.48
C THR A 64 -3.20 -13.47 0.74
N ARG A 65 -2.24 -13.42 -0.20
CA ARG A 65 -1.04 -12.60 -0.04
C ARG A 65 -0.88 -11.70 -1.24
N ARG A 66 -0.77 -10.40 -0.98
CA ARG A 66 -0.42 -9.39 -1.96
C ARG A 66 0.86 -8.65 -1.58
N ARG A 67 1.58 -8.25 -2.61
CA ARG A 67 2.72 -7.35 -2.56
C ARG A 67 2.25 -5.94 -2.84
N ILE A 68 2.71 -5.00 -2.03
CA ILE A 68 2.37 -3.59 -2.14
C ILE A 68 3.68 -2.86 -2.42
N GLN A 69 3.73 -2.15 -3.53
CA GLN A 69 4.91 -1.40 -3.99
C GLN A 69 4.54 0.06 -4.17
N LYS A 70 5.38 0.98 -3.68
CA LYS A 70 5.26 2.42 -3.96
C LYS A 70 5.70 2.66 -5.40
N MET A 71 4.87 3.35 -6.17
CA MET A 71 5.24 3.77 -7.52
C MET A 71 6.28 4.89 -7.41
N THR A 72 7.45 4.70 -8.02
CA THR A 72 8.42 5.78 -8.26
C THR A 72 8.33 6.24 -9.71
N LYS A 73 8.77 7.47 -10.00
CA LYS A 73 8.78 8.00 -11.37
C LYS A 73 9.55 7.11 -12.36
N ASP A 74 10.54 6.35 -11.85
CA ASP A 74 11.34 5.44 -12.66
C ASP A 74 10.59 4.16 -13.06
N MET A 75 9.60 3.73 -12.27
CA MET A 75 8.81 2.53 -12.53
C MET A 75 7.79 2.71 -13.66
N GLY A 76 7.34 3.93 -13.93
CA GLY A 76 6.43 4.22 -15.06
C GLY A 76 7.03 3.87 -16.43
N PHE A 77 8.36 3.86 -16.55
CA PHE A 77 9.06 3.48 -17.77
C PHE A 77 9.18 1.96 -17.96
N LEU A 78 9.07 1.16 -16.89
CA LEU A 78 9.18 -0.30 -16.95
C LEU A 78 7.84 -1.00 -17.29
N ALA A 79 6.71 -0.29 -17.18
CA ALA A 79 5.38 -0.83 -17.48
C ALA A 79 4.97 -0.68 -18.96
N ILE A 80 5.78 -0.03 -19.81
CA ILE A 80 5.55 0.12 -21.26
C ILE A 80 6.26 -1.02 -22.01
N GLY A 81 5.98 -2.25 -21.60
CA GLY A 81 6.65 -3.44 -22.10
C GLY A 81 5.82 -4.70 -21.93
N GLU A 82 4.55 -4.66 -22.31
CA GLU A 82 3.80 -5.87 -22.61
C GLU A 82 3.14 -5.69 -24.00
N ASP A 83 3.66 -6.44 -24.98
CA ASP A 83 3.14 -6.64 -26.36
C ASP A 83 1.73 -7.28 -26.34
#